data_AF-A0A7Y3HTB1-F1
#
_entry.id   AF-A0A7Y3HTB1-F1
#
_cell.length_a   1.000
_cell.length_b   1.000
_cell.length_c   1.000
_cell.angle_alpha   90.00
_cell.angle_beta   90.00
_cell.angle_gamma   90.00
#
_symmetry.space_group_name_H-M   'P 1'
#
loop_
_entity.id
_entity.type
_entity.pdbx_description
1 polymer ?
#
loop_
_entity_poly.entity_id
_entity_poly.type
_entity_poly.pdbx_seq_one_letter_code
_entity_poly.pdbx_strand_id
1 'polypeptide(L)'
;NHQDKGESLEAQGNLKEALISYNTALAYNAEIQSPEIHVKSNLGIAHIYVHQSKFEDASVIFKKILDPALKLGNMELLSELYINMGWDYIELGQFDSANDYLIKGAELAQTYNLPIEMEEAYIFLSDLNAAEGDFKNALGNYKEARTIERRSLNDRNRRYMADLISRAETENKNRQIAELAKENEMVKSRLRKNQTTILVSLLVLGLIIAFFYLMNRQSQSNYEKRVLSMEQHMLRSQMNPHFLFNSLNSIKLYIINNDKKNAVHYLNKFSKLVRRILEGSSLKEAPLADELETIELYLNIENIRFSDDIKYNITVDSNINVNKVKIPSLMLQPFLENAIWHGLSSKEGPKNIWVTVKKKDNMHIVISIEDNGVGRMASAQIKENRVLQRKSVGIDITKERIANFAQNYQFDHSVEIIDLFDEQGMPKGTKVVLEIPTV
;
A
#
# COMPACT_ATOMS: atom_id res chain seq x y z
N ASN A 1 -23.33 40.65 40.96
CA ASN A 1 -23.99 40.60 42.27
C ASN A 1 -23.59 41.84 43.07
N HIS A 2 -24.35 42.94 42.96
CA HIS A 2 -24.01 44.21 43.61
C HIS A 2 -24.38 44.22 45.11
N GLN A 3 -25.32 43.35 45.51
CA GLN A 3 -25.72 43.17 46.91
C GLN A 3 -24.58 42.60 47.75
N ASP A 4 -24.05 41.41 47.41
CA ASP A 4 -22.92 40.80 48.12
C ASP A 4 -21.67 41.71 48.13
N LYS A 5 -21.50 42.51 47.08
CA LYS A 5 -20.41 43.49 47.00
C LYS A 5 -20.62 44.61 48.03
N GLY A 6 -21.85 45.08 48.21
CA GLY A 6 -22.21 46.07 49.23
C GLY A 6 -21.90 45.56 50.64
N GLU A 7 -22.38 44.36 50.96
CA GLU A 7 -22.16 43.71 52.26
C GLU A 7 -20.66 43.54 52.56
N SER A 8 -19.87 43.10 51.57
CA SER A 8 -18.42 42.93 51.77
C SER A 8 -17.70 44.27 52.00
N LEU A 9 -18.10 45.34 51.31
CA LEU A 9 -17.51 46.67 51.45
C LEU A 9 -17.88 47.31 52.79
N GLU A 10 -19.11 47.09 53.25
CA GLU A 10 -19.60 47.56 54.53
C GLU A 10 -18.86 46.90 55.70
N ALA A 11 -18.68 45.57 55.65
CA ALA A 11 -17.88 44.84 56.63
C ALA A 11 -16.41 45.30 56.69
N GLN A 12 -15.89 45.91 55.63
CA GLN A 12 -14.55 46.52 55.57
C GLN A 12 -14.52 47.98 56.07
N GLY A 13 -15.67 48.54 56.48
CA GLY A 13 -15.82 49.94 56.88
C GLY A 13 -15.85 50.94 55.71
N ASN A 14 -15.91 50.47 54.46
CA ASN A 14 -15.98 51.35 53.28
C ASN A 14 -17.44 51.74 52.97
N LEU A 15 -18.03 52.49 53.90
CA LEU A 15 -19.46 52.81 53.91
C LEU A 15 -19.93 53.59 52.65
N LYS A 16 -19.06 54.41 52.06
CA LYS A 16 -19.41 55.18 50.84
C LYS A 16 -19.57 54.28 49.62
N GLU A 17 -18.64 53.34 49.41
CA GLU A 17 -18.71 52.42 48.28
C GLU A 17 -19.77 51.33 48.48
N ALA A 18 -20.00 50.91 49.74
CA ALA A 18 -21.10 50.03 50.10
C ALA A 18 -22.45 50.67 49.75
N LEU A 19 -22.65 51.95 50.14
CA LEU A 19 -23.87 52.70 49.83
C LEU A 19 -24.11 52.82 48.30
N ILE A 20 -23.05 53.05 47.52
CA ILE A 20 -23.16 53.06 46.04
C ILE A 20 -23.58 51.68 45.53
N SER A 21 -23.01 50.61 46.08
CA SER A 21 -23.31 49.23 45.67
C SER A 21 -24.74 48.83 45.99
N TYR A 22 -25.26 49.18 47.16
CA TYR A 22 -26.67 48.94 47.52
C TYR A 22 -27.65 49.77 46.69
N ASN A 23 -27.37 51.06 46.45
CA ASN A 23 -28.20 51.87 45.56
C ASN A 23 -28.21 51.32 44.13
N THR A 24 -27.08 50.77 43.67
CA THR A 24 -26.98 50.10 42.36
C THR A 24 -27.81 48.81 42.35
N ALA A 25 -27.75 48.01 43.41
CA ALA A 25 -28.57 46.81 43.55
C ALA A 25 -30.08 47.13 43.53
N LEU A 26 -30.49 48.20 44.23
CA LEU A 26 -31.88 48.68 44.20
C LEU A 26 -32.31 49.18 42.82
N ALA A 27 -31.44 49.88 42.09
CA ALA A 27 -31.73 50.34 40.74
C ALA A 27 -32.00 49.16 39.80
N TYR A 28 -31.17 48.11 39.83
CA TYR A 28 -31.42 46.89 39.08
C TYR A 28 -32.67 46.14 39.55
N ASN A 29 -32.98 46.21 40.84
CA ASN A 29 -34.16 45.57 41.38
C ASN A 29 -35.48 46.23 40.91
N ALA A 30 -35.44 47.45 40.36
CA ALA A 30 -36.61 48.04 39.70
C ALA A 30 -37.05 47.24 38.46
N GLU A 31 -36.12 46.54 37.80
CA GLU A 31 -36.39 45.67 36.64
C GLU A 31 -36.72 44.24 37.06
N ILE A 32 -36.02 43.71 38.08
CA ILE A 32 -36.12 42.31 38.52
C ILE A 32 -37.32 42.10 39.47
N GLN A 33 -37.74 43.15 40.19
CA GLN A 33 -38.84 43.15 41.16
C GLN A 33 -38.72 42.06 42.24
N SER A 34 -37.50 41.74 42.68
CA SER A 34 -37.27 40.78 43.77
C SER A 34 -37.52 41.44 45.12
N PRO A 35 -38.50 40.95 45.92
CA PRO A 35 -38.75 41.50 47.25
C PRO A 35 -37.57 41.25 48.20
N GLU A 36 -36.81 40.17 48.02
CA GLU A 36 -35.64 39.85 48.84
C GLU A 36 -34.50 40.84 48.62
N ILE A 37 -34.16 41.13 47.35
CA ILE A 37 -33.13 42.13 47.03
C ILE A 37 -33.57 43.51 47.50
N HIS A 38 -34.87 43.83 47.39
CA HIS A 38 -35.42 45.09 47.88
C HIS A 38 -35.18 45.28 49.37
N VAL A 39 -35.53 44.28 50.18
CA VAL A 39 -35.38 44.35 51.64
C VAL A 39 -33.90 44.37 52.02
N LYS A 40 -33.09 43.43 51.50
CA LYS A 40 -31.65 43.34 51.82
C LYS A 40 -30.87 44.62 51.47
N SER A 41 -31.11 45.18 50.29
CA SER A 41 -30.38 46.39 49.88
C SER A 41 -30.78 47.61 50.73
N ASN A 42 -32.07 47.76 51.05
CA ASN A 42 -32.54 48.87 51.91
C ASN A 42 -32.11 48.67 53.37
N LEU A 43 -32.04 47.43 53.85
CA LEU A 43 -31.52 47.11 55.18
C LEU A 43 -30.07 47.57 55.30
N GLY A 44 -29.21 47.21 54.34
CA GLY A 44 -27.83 47.69 54.29
C GLY A 44 -27.71 49.21 54.20
N ILE A 45 -28.58 49.89 53.42
CA ILE A 45 -28.60 51.37 53.38
C ILE A 45 -28.97 51.97 54.74
N ALA A 46 -29.99 51.43 55.40
CA ALA A 46 -30.43 51.90 56.71
C ALA A 46 -29.33 51.66 57.76
N HIS A 47 -28.70 50.49 57.76
CA HIS A 47 -27.58 50.18 58.64
C HIS A 47 -26.40 51.17 58.42
N ILE A 48 -26.03 51.48 57.18
CA ILE A 48 -25.05 52.55 56.88
C ILE A 48 -25.49 53.91 57.44
N TYR A 49 -26.78 54.23 57.40
CA TYR A 49 -27.30 55.50 57.94
C TYR A 49 -27.21 55.56 59.46
N VAL A 50 -27.44 54.45 60.17
CA VAL A 50 -27.18 54.35 61.61
C VAL A 50 -25.71 54.60 61.91
N HIS A 51 -24.77 53.97 61.16
CA HIS A 51 -23.33 54.24 61.27
C HIS A 51 -22.93 55.69 60.97
N GLN A 52 -23.72 56.42 60.19
CA GLN A 52 -23.52 57.84 59.88
C GLN A 52 -24.23 58.79 60.85
N SER A 53 -24.83 58.26 61.93
CA SER A 53 -25.64 59.00 62.89
C SER A 53 -26.86 59.72 62.27
N LYS A 54 -27.41 59.17 61.19
CA LYS A 54 -28.64 59.63 60.52
C LYS A 54 -29.82 58.74 60.94
N PHE A 55 -30.11 58.72 62.23
CA PHE A 55 -31.04 57.78 62.83
C PHE A 55 -32.47 57.98 62.35
N GLU A 56 -32.93 59.22 62.20
CA GLU A 56 -34.29 59.48 61.69
C GLU A 56 -34.48 58.97 60.25
N ASP A 57 -33.45 59.12 59.40
CA ASP A 57 -33.47 58.62 58.03
C ASP A 57 -33.45 57.09 57.99
N ALA A 58 -32.65 56.45 58.86
CA ALA A 58 -32.60 55.00 58.99
C ALA A 58 -33.94 54.42 59.47
N SER A 59 -34.52 55.02 60.51
CA SER A 59 -35.86 54.70 61.04
C SER A 59 -36.95 54.69 59.98
N VAL A 60 -36.94 55.66 59.07
CA VAL A 60 -37.90 55.73 57.95
C VAL A 60 -37.73 54.53 57.03
N ILE A 61 -36.49 54.15 56.71
CA ILE A 61 -36.20 53.01 55.83
C ILE A 61 -36.59 51.70 56.52
N PHE A 62 -36.20 51.49 57.77
CA PHE A 62 -36.54 50.29 58.52
C PHE A 62 -38.06 50.05 58.60
N LYS A 63 -38.84 51.09 58.94
CA LYS A 63 -40.31 51.01 58.97
C LYS A 63 -40.91 50.65 57.62
N LYS A 64 -40.35 51.19 56.53
CA LYS A 64 -40.79 50.91 55.16
C LYS A 64 -40.57 49.45 54.75
N ILE A 65 -39.47 48.84 55.21
CA ILE A 65 -39.10 47.47 54.80
C ILE A 65 -39.57 46.37 55.75
N LEU A 66 -40.11 46.72 56.92
CA LEU A 66 -40.60 45.76 57.91
C LEU A 66 -41.74 44.87 57.38
N ASP A 67 -42.80 45.45 56.81
CA ASP A 67 -43.91 44.67 56.24
C ASP A 67 -43.46 43.77 55.08
N PRO A 68 -42.64 44.25 54.11
CA PRO A 68 -42.02 43.40 53.11
C PRO A 68 -41.18 42.25 53.70
N ALA A 69 -40.37 42.51 54.73
CA ALA A 69 -39.53 41.51 55.38
C ALA A 69 -40.38 40.41 56.06
N LEU A 70 -41.46 40.79 56.74
CA LEU A 70 -42.41 39.85 57.35
C LEU A 70 -43.06 38.93 56.30
N LYS A 71 -43.40 39.45 55.12
CA LYS A 71 -44.00 38.68 54.03
C LYS A 71 -43.02 37.72 53.35
N LEU A 72 -41.72 38.03 53.37
CA LEU A 72 -40.68 37.16 52.81
C LEU A 72 -40.52 35.85 53.60
N GLY A 73 -40.79 35.86 54.90
CA GLY A 73 -40.63 34.69 55.77
C GLY A 73 -39.18 34.24 55.94
N ASN A 74 -38.20 35.07 55.54
CA ASN A 74 -36.79 34.83 55.80
C ASN A 74 -36.46 35.31 57.23
N MET A 75 -36.30 34.34 58.14
CA MET A 75 -36.14 34.59 59.57
C MET A 75 -34.79 35.20 59.93
N GLU A 76 -33.76 34.93 59.14
CA GLU A 76 -32.43 35.56 59.28
C GLU A 76 -32.52 37.06 58.98
N LEU A 77 -33.06 37.40 57.82
CA LEU A 77 -33.27 38.79 57.40
C LEU A 77 -34.21 39.56 58.34
N LEU A 78 -35.23 38.89 58.87
CA LEU A 78 -36.16 39.50 59.82
C LEU A 78 -35.52 39.71 61.20
N SER A 79 -34.70 38.78 61.67
CA SER A 79 -33.93 38.91 62.91
C SER A 79 -32.95 40.07 62.80
N GLU A 80 -32.16 40.13 61.73
CA GLU A 80 -31.22 41.22 61.44
C GLU A 80 -31.92 42.59 61.39
N LEU A 81 -33.08 42.66 60.73
CA LEU A 81 -33.87 43.89 60.69
C LEU A 81 -34.33 44.34 62.08
N TYR A 82 -34.85 43.43 62.91
CA TYR A 82 -35.28 43.76 64.27
C TYR A 82 -34.12 44.20 65.15
N ILE A 83 -32.97 43.56 65.03
CA ILE A 83 -31.76 43.91 65.77
C ILE A 83 -31.32 45.34 65.41
N ASN A 84 -31.25 45.64 64.12
CA ASN A 84 -30.86 46.97 63.62
C ASN A 84 -31.87 48.07 63.96
N MET A 85 -33.17 47.76 63.93
CA MET A 85 -34.20 48.67 64.46
C MET A 85 -34.01 48.92 65.95
N GLY A 86 -33.71 47.87 66.70
CA GLY A 86 -33.38 47.95 68.11
C GLY A 86 -32.23 48.91 68.39
N TRP A 87 -31.13 48.75 67.66
CA TRP A 87 -29.97 49.64 67.74
C TRP A 87 -30.33 51.10 67.40
N ASP A 88 -31.03 51.35 66.29
CA ASP A 88 -31.48 52.69 65.90
C ASP A 88 -32.32 53.36 67.00
N TYR A 89 -33.20 52.62 67.68
CA TYR A 89 -34.00 53.14 68.79
C TYR A 89 -33.20 53.39 70.07
N ILE A 90 -32.10 52.66 70.33
CA ILE A 90 -31.17 52.99 71.43
C ILE A 90 -30.61 54.39 71.20
N GLU A 91 -30.11 54.65 69.99
CA GLU A 91 -29.48 55.92 69.62
C GLU A 91 -30.48 57.10 69.64
N LEU A 92 -31.75 56.83 69.31
CA LEU A 92 -32.86 57.79 69.43
C LEU A 92 -33.35 58.00 70.88
N GLY A 93 -32.79 57.26 71.86
CA GLY A 93 -33.20 57.33 73.27
C GLY A 93 -34.58 56.72 73.57
N GLN A 94 -35.12 55.90 72.65
CA GLN A 94 -36.43 55.26 72.78
C GLN A 94 -36.28 53.82 73.31
N PHE A 95 -35.84 53.71 74.58
CA PHE A 95 -35.40 52.45 75.18
C PHE A 95 -36.47 51.35 75.22
N ASP A 96 -37.74 51.67 75.46
CA ASP A 96 -38.83 50.68 75.45
C ASP A 96 -38.99 50.01 74.08
N SER A 97 -38.90 50.81 73.00
CA SER A 97 -39.00 50.31 71.62
C SER A 97 -37.74 49.54 71.23
N ALA A 98 -36.56 50.02 71.64
CA ALA A 98 -35.31 49.30 71.45
C ALA A 98 -35.37 47.90 72.08
N ASN A 99 -35.84 47.80 73.33
CA ASN A 99 -35.96 46.54 74.04
C ASN A 99 -36.89 45.54 73.32
N ASP A 100 -38.08 45.98 72.91
CA ASP A 100 -39.06 45.12 72.22
C ASP A 100 -38.51 44.56 70.90
N TYR A 101 -37.85 45.39 70.10
CA TYR A 101 -37.25 44.95 68.84
C TYR A 101 -36.02 44.06 69.04
N LEU A 102 -35.15 44.37 69.99
CA LEU A 102 -33.97 43.54 70.28
C LEU A 102 -34.35 42.16 70.81
N ILE A 103 -35.35 42.06 71.69
CA ILE A 103 -35.86 40.78 72.19
C ILE A 103 -36.43 39.95 71.04
N LYS A 104 -37.26 40.55 70.17
CA LYS A 104 -37.80 39.85 68.98
C LYS A 104 -36.69 39.35 68.05
N GLY A 105 -35.66 40.18 67.83
CA GLY A 105 -34.48 39.81 67.07
C GLY A 105 -33.75 38.62 67.69
N ALA A 106 -33.47 38.70 68.99
CA ALA A 106 -32.78 37.66 69.76
C ALA A 106 -33.56 36.33 69.81
N GLU A 107 -34.88 36.37 70.00
CA GLU A 107 -35.74 35.17 70.04
C GLU A 107 -35.81 34.47 68.69
N LEU A 108 -35.86 35.22 67.59
CA LEU A 108 -35.77 34.67 66.24
C LEU A 108 -34.39 34.04 66.03
N ALA A 109 -33.32 34.75 66.37
CA ALA A 109 -31.96 34.25 66.20
C ALA A 109 -31.76 32.94 66.99
N GLN A 110 -32.10 33.01 68.28
CA GLN A 110 -32.66 31.97 69.15
C GLN A 110 -33.11 30.68 68.47
N THR A 111 -34.34 30.78 67.99
CA THR A 111 -35.17 29.70 67.48
C THR A 111 -34.60 29.09 66.22
N TYR A 112 -34.01 29.91 65.35
CA TYR A 112 -33.59 29.51 64.01
C TYR A 112 -32.13 29.11 63.89
N ASN A 113 -31.34 29.11 64.97
CA ASN A 113 -30.00 28.58 64.87
C ASN A 113 -28.96 29.62 64.40
N LEU A 114 -29.20 30.92 64.60
CA LEU A 114 -28.52 32.02 63.89
C LEU A 114 -27.46 32.71 64.77
N PRO A 115 -26.22 32.21 64.84
CA PRO A 115 -25.24 32.67 65.83
C PRO A 115 -24.73 34.09 65.61
N ILE A 116 -24.74 34.62 64.39
CA ILE A 116 -24.27 36.00 64.10
C ILE A 116 -25.29 36.99 64.65
N GLU A 117 -26.55 36.79 64.31
CA GLU A 117 -27.67 37.60 64.75
C GLU A 117 -27.88 37.46 66.26
N MET A 118 -27.67 36.26 66.84
CA MET A 118 -27.69 36.10 68.29
C MET A 118 -26.59 36.92 68.97
N GLU A 119 -25.36 36.89 68.44
CA GLU A 119 -24.24 37.66 68.97
C GLU A 119 -24.53 39.16 68.93
N GLU A 120 -24.96 39.69 67.79
CA GLU A 120 -25.30 41.10 67.61
C GLU A 120 -26.46 41.55 68.51
N ALA A 121 -27.52 40.74 68.61
CA ALA A 121 -28.64 41.03 69.49
C ALA A 121 -28.20 41.15 70.95
N TYR A 122 -27.35 40.25 71.45
CA TYR A 122 -26.83 40.32 72.81
C TYR A 122 -25.86 41.50 73.03
N ILE A 123 -25.13 41.94 71.99
CA ILE A 123 -24.32 43.16 72.06
C ILE A 123 -25.23 44.38 72.24
N PHE A 124 -26.24 44.56 71.38
CA PHE A 124 -27.11 45.71 71.49
C PHE A 124 -28.01 45.67 72.73
N LEU A 125 -28.43 44.49 73.19
CA LEU A 125 -29.08 44.35 74.51
C LEU A 125 -28.14 44.74 75.64
N SER A 126 -26.85 44.44 75.54
CA SER A 126 -25.85 44.92 76.51
C SER A 126 -25.76 46.45 76.49
N ASP A 127 -25.70 47.06 75.32
CA ASP A 127 -25.60 48.52 75.16
C ASP A 127 -26.85 49.23 75.67
N LEU A 128 -28.05 48.69 75.40
CA LEU A 128 -29.31 49.17 75.95
C LEU A 128 -29.31 49.13 77.48
N ASN A 129 -28.99 47.98 78.08
CA ASN A 129 -28.94 47.84 79.54
C ASN A 129 -27.91 48.78 80.17
N ALA A 130 -26.78 49.04 79.49
CA ALA A 130 -25.80 50.01 79.94
C ALA A 130 -26.33 51.46 79.86
N ALA A 131 -27.06 51.81 78.80
CA ALA A 131 -27.70 53.11 78.64
C ALA A 131 -28.80 53.38 79.69
N GLU A 132 -29.52 52.34 80.12
CA GLU A 132 -30.52 52.40 81.21
C GLU A 132 -29.89 52.37 82.63
N GLY A 133 -28.58 52.12 82.73
CA GLY A 133 -27.84 52.05 83.99
C GLY A 133 -27.83 50.68 84.69
N ASP A 134 -28.36 49.62 84.05
CA ASP A 134 -28.30 48.23 84.51
C ASP A 134 -27.02 47.52 84.04
N PHE A 135 -25.90 47.90 84.66
CA PHE A 135 -24.59 47.33 84.33
C PHE A 135 -24.49 45.82 84.60
N LYS A 136 -25.36 45.26 85.44
CA LYS A 136 -25.32 43.82 85.76
C LYS A 136 -25.84 43.01 84.59
N ASN A 137 -26.99 43.38 84.04
CA ASN A 137 -27.56 42.72 82.86
C ASN A 137 -26.74 43.02 81.60
N ALA A 138 -26.20 44.23 81.47
CA ALA A 138 -25.26 44.57 80.40
C ALA A 138 -24.06 43.60 80.36
N LEU A 139 -23.37 43.41 81.48
CA LEU A 139 -22.24 42.48 81.57
C LEU A 139 -22.65 41.02 81.29
N GLY A 140 -23.87 40.63 81.67
CA GLY A 140 -24.43 39.30 81.39
C GLY A 140 -24.57 39.07 79.89
N ASN A 141 -25.27 39.97 79.20
CA ASN A 141 -25.50 39.89 77.75
C ASN A 141 -24.17 39.94 76.98
N TYR A 142 -23.23 40.79 77.37
CA TYR A 142 -21.90 40.86 76.76
C TYR A 142 -21.13 39.53 76.86
N LYS A 143 -21.19 38.84 78.01
CA LYS A 143 -20.51 37.54 78.19
C LYS A 143 -21.11 36.43 77.31
N GLU A 144 -22.42 36.45 77.14
CA GLU A 144 -23.10 35.50 76.24
C GLU A 144 -22.72 35.75 74.79
N ALA A 145 -22.75 37.01 74.32
CA ALA A 145 -22.27 37.39 72.98
C ALA A 145 -20.85 36.88 72.71
N ARG A 146 -19.91 37.14 73.63
CA ARG A 146 -18.51 36.65 73.53
C ARG A 146 -18.39 35.13 73.48
N THR A 147 -19.29 34.41 74.15
CA THR A 147 -19.29 32.94 74.14
C THR A 147 -19.76 32.41 72.79
N ILE A 148 -20.74 33.07 72.17
CA ILE A 148 -21.28 32.74 70.85
C ILE A 148 -20.22 33.03 69.77
N GLU A 149 -19.59 34.21 69.80
CA GLU A 149 -18.49 34.62 68.90
C GLU A 149 -17.39 33.55 68.86
N ARG A 150 -16.91 33.13 70.04
CA ARG A 150 -15.84 32.14 70.18
C ARG A 150 -16.23 30.78 69.59
N ARG A 151 -17.49 30.38 69.69
CA ARG A 151 -17.99 29.12 69.10
C ARG A 151 -18.09 29.24 67.58
N SER A 152 -18.66 30.35 67.09
CA SER A 152 -18.83 30.63 65.66
C SER A 152 -17.51 30.67 64.90
N LEU A 153 -16.51 31.38 65.43
CA LEU A 153 -15.19 31.51 64.82
C LEU A 153 -14.48 30.16 64.65
N ASN A 154 -14.55 29.29 65.66
CA ASN A 154 -13.92 27.97 65.62
C ASN A 154 -14.56 27.04 64.59
N ASP A 155 -15.89 27.07 64.48
CA ASP A 155 -16.62 26.27 63.51
C ASP A 155 -16.38 26.76 62.06
N ARG A 156 -16.35 28.08 61.85
CA ARG A 156 -16.00 28.68 60.56
C ARG A 156 -14.59 28.29 60.11
N ASN A 157 -13.62 28.37 61.01
CA ASN A 157 -12.24 27.93 60.72
C ASN A 157 -12.18 26.45 60.37
N ARG A 158 -12.91 25.58 61.09
CA ARG A 158 -12.96 24.14 60.79
C ARG A 158 -13.58 23.86 59.42
N ARG A 159 -14.70 24.51 59.09
CA ARG A 159 -15.35 24.39 57.77
C ARG A 159 -14.45 24.90 56.64
N TYR A 160 -13.79 26.04 56.85
CA TYR A 160 -12.83 26.60 55.89
C TYR A 160 -11.65 25.66 55.64
N MET A 161 -11.06 25.09 56.70
CA MET A 161 -9.99 24.08 56.55
C MET A 161 -10.46 22.83 55.80
N ALA A 162 -11.66 22.33 56.10
CA ALA A 162 -12.23 21.17 55.41
C ALA A 162 -12.48 21.45 53.91
N ASP A 163 -12.98 22.63 53.56
CA ASP A 163 -13.16 23.07 52.17
C ASP A 163 -11.82 23.17 51.44
N LEU A 164 -10.80 23.79 52.07
CA LEU A 164 -9.46 23.88 51.48
C LEU A 164 -8.85 22.50 51.19
N ILE A 165 -8.95 21.55 52.13
CA ILE A 165 -8.45 20.18 51.94
C ILE A 165 -9.20 19.49 50.81
N SER A 166 -10.52 19.59 50.79
CA SER A 166 -11.37 19.01 49.74
C SER A 166 -11.02 19.56 48.35
N ARG A 167 -10.81 20.87 48.24
CA ARG A 167 -10.38 21.52 46.99
C ARG A 167 -9.00 21.05 46.55
N ALA A 168 -8.03 21.01 47.46
CA ALA A 168 -6.69 20.53 47.15
C ALA A 168 -6.69 19.06 46.69
N GLU A 169 -7.47 18.19 47.35
CA GLU A 169 -7.63 16.80 46.94
C GLU A 169 -8.30 16.68 45.56
N THR A 170 -9.35 17.46 45.32
CA THR A 170 -10.04 17.52 44.03
C THR A 170 -9.12 17.99 42.92
N GLU A 171 -8.31 19.01 43.17
CA GLU A 171 -7.33 19.50 42.21
C GLU A 171 -6.27 18.43 41.88
N ASN A 172 -5.74 17.73 42.89
CA ASN A 172 -4.80 16.65 42.68
C ASN A 172 -5.40 15.49 41.85
N LYS A 173 -6.64 15.07 42.15
CA LYS A 173 -7.35 14.06 41.35
C LYS A 173 -7.57 14.54 39.91
N ASN A 174 -7.99 15.79 39.72
CA ASN A 174 -8.18 16.38 38.40
C ASN A 174 -6.87 16.42 37.60
N ARG A 175 -5.74 16.75 38.25
CA ARG A 175 -4.41 16.70 37.63
C ARG A 175 -4.05 15.28 37.18
N GLN A 176 -4.25 14.28 38.04
CA GLN A 176 -4.00 12.87 37.69
C GLN A 176 -4.88 12.40 36.52
N ILE A 177 -6.17 12.76 36.51
CA ILE A 177 -7.08 12.43 35.41
C ILE A 177 -6.60 13.08 34.11
N ALA A 178 -6.16 14.33 34.14
CA ALA A 178 -5.64 15.03 32.97
C ALA A 178 -4.36 14.37 32.43
N GLU A 179 -3.45 13.94 33.30
CA GLU A 179 -2.23 13.21 32.91
C GLU A 179 -2.57 11.86 32.26
N LEU A 180 -3.45 11.07 32.88
CA LEU A 180 -3.90 9.79 32.34
C LEU A 180 -4.67 9.95 31.01
N ALA A 181 -5.45 11.02 30.86
CA ALA A 181 -6.14 11.32 29.60
C ALA A 181 -5.13 11.60 28.49
N LYS A 182 -4.10 12.42 28.77
CA LYS A 182 -3.02 12.72 27.84
C LYS A 182 -2.22 11.48 27.45
N GLU A 183 -1.92 10.61 28.41
CA GLU A 183 -1.24 9.34 28.14
C GLU A 183 -2.09 8.42 27.25
N ASN A 184 -3.38 8.27 27.56
CA ASN A 184 -4.31 7.50 26.74
C ASN A 184 -4.41 8.02 25.30
N GLU A 185 -4.45 9.34 25.10
CA GLU A 185 -4.43 9.92 23.75
C GLU A 185 -3.12 9.62 23.01
N MET A 186 -1.97 9.70 23.69
CA MET A 186 -0.68 9.34 23.10
C MET A 186 -0.64 7.87 22.69
N VAL A 187 -1.13 6.96 23.53
CA VAL A 187 -1.21 5.53 23.23
C VAL A 187 -2.14 5.28 22.04
N LYS A 188 -3.33 5.90 22.00
CA LYS A 188 -4.25 5.81 20.86
C LYS A 188 -3.62 6.34 19.56
N SER A 189 -2.89 7.45 19.63
CA SER A 189 -2.17 8.01 18.48
C SER A 189 -1.08 7.08 17.97
N ARG A 190 -0.28 6.48 18.86
CA ARG A 190 0.72 5.45 18.52
C ARG A 190 0.07 4.22 17.88
N LEU A 191 -1.03 3.74 18.43
CA LEU A 191 -1.78 2.61 17.86
C LEU A 191 -2.26 2.89 16.44
N ARG A 192 -2.85 4.07 16.20
CA ARG A 192 -3.26 4.49 14.84
C ARG A 192 -2.08 4.52 13.88
N LYS A 193 -0.94 5.10 14.28
CA LYS A 193 0.28 5.13 13.46
C LYS A 193 0.83 3.72 13.16
N ASN A 194 0.79 2.81 14.13
CA ASN A 194 1.22 1.44 13.93
C ASN A 194 0.29 0.70 12.97
N GLN A 195 -1.04 0.85 13.13
CA GLN A 195 -2.04 0.28 12.22
C GLN A 195 -1.86 0.79 10.79
N THR A 196 -1.68 2.11 10.59
CA THR A 196 -1.45 2.66 9.24
C THR A 196 -0.15 2.16 8.64
N THR A 197 0.92 2.05 9.43
CA THR A 197 2.20 1.52 8.97
C THR A 197 2.09 0.06 8.51
N ILE A 198 1.35 -0.78 9.25
CA ILE A 198 1.09 -2.17 8.86
C ILE A 198 0.29 -2.23 7.56
N LEU A 199 -0.78 -1.44 7.43
CA LEU A 199 -1.61 -1.41 6.22
C LEU A 199 -0.82 -0.97 4.98
N VAL A 200 0.00 0.08 5.10
CA VAL A 200 0.86 0.55 4.01
C VAL A 200 1.89 -0.52 3.65
N SER A 201 2.50 -1.17 4.64
CA SER A 201 3.49 -2.24 4.40
C SER A 201 2.87 -3.43 3.65
N LEU A 202 1.65 -3.83 4.01
CA LEU A 202 0.91 -4.89 3.31
C LEU A 202 0.56 -4.50 1.88
N LEU A 203 0.14 -3.26 1.65
CA LEU A 203 -0.16 -2.74 0.32
C LEU A 203 1.10 -2.75 -0.57
N VAL A 204 2.23 -2.27 -0.04
CA VAL A 204 3.52 -2.30 -0.74
C VAL A 204 3.95 -3.73 -1.07
N LEU A 205 3.81 -4.66 -0.11
CA LEU A 205 4.13 -6.07 -0.33
C LEU A 205 3.24 -6.67 -1.45
N GLY A 206 1.94 -6.37 -1.45
CA GLY A 206 1.01 -6.79 -2.49
C GLY A 206 1.39 -6.26 -3.87
N LEU A 207 1.81 -4.99 -3.97
CA LEU A 207 2.29 -4.38 -5.22
C LEU A 207 3.58 -5.03 -5.73
N ILE A 208 4.52 -5.35 -4.83
CA ILE A 208 5.76 -6.05 -5.19
C ILE A 208 5.45 -7.44 -5.78
N ILE A 209 4.57 -8.21 -5.11
CA ILE A 209 4.15 -9.53 -5.59
C ILE A 209 3.47 -9.42 -6.97
N ALA A 210 2.55 -8.46 -7.13
CA ALA A 210 1.87 -8.23 -8.41
C ALA A 210 2.86 -7.83 -9.52
N PHE A 211 3.84 -6.99 -9.22
CA PHE A 211 4.89 -6.61 -10.16
C PHE A 211 5.71 -7.82 -10.64
N PHE A 212 6.19 -8.65 -9.72
CA PHE A 212 6.93 -9.87 -10.08
C PHE A 212 6.07 -10.87 -10.88
N TYR A 213 4.79 -11.02 -10.52
CA TYR A 213 3.86 -11.88 -11.26
C TYR A 213 3.67 -11.40 -12.70
N LEU A 214 3.43 -10.10 -12.91
CA LEU A 214 3.25 -9.51 -14.24
C LEU A 214 4.54 -9.62 -15.07
N MET A 215 5.70 -9.36 -14.45
CA MET A 215 7.00 -9.47 -15.12
C MET A 215 7.29 -10.90 -15.58
N ASN A 216 7.06 -11.90 -14.73
CA ASN A 216 7.21 -13.31 -15.11
C ASN A 216 6.25 -13.70 -16.23
N ARG A 217 4.99 -13.30 -16.15
CA ARG A 217 3.98 -13.58 -17.19
C ARG A 217 4.40 -12.98 -18.54
N GLN A 218 4.90 -11.75 -18.54
CA GLN A 218 5.38 -11.08 -19.75
C GLN A 218 6.60 -11.79 -20.34
N SER A 219 7.54 -12.22 -19.49
CA SER A 219 8.72 -12.97 -19.91
C SER A 219 8.34 -14.31 -20.56
N GLN A 220 7.37 -15.03 -20.00
CA GLN A 220 6.88 -16.28 -20.57
C GLN A 220 6.26 -16.09 -21.96
N SER A 221 5.39 -15.08 -22.12
CA SER A 221 4.78 -14.78 -23.42
C SER A 221 5.82 -14.39 -24.48
N ASN A 222 6.84 -13.63 -24.10
CA ASN A 222 7.94 -13.28 -25.00
C ASN A 222 8.78 -14.50 -25.39
N TYR A 223 9.01 -15.43 -24.46
CA TYR A 223 9.71 -16.68 -24.73
C TYR A 223 8.95 -17.54 -25.74
N GLU A 224 7.64 -17.75 -25.53
CA GLU A 224 6.78 -18.49 -26.46
C GLU A 224 6.80 -17.88 -27.87
N LYS A 225 6.66 -16.55 -27.97
CA LYS A 225 6.75 -15.85 -29.27
C LYS A 225 8.11 -16.07 -29.95
N ARG A 226 9.19 -16.08 -29.17
CA ARG A 226 10.54 -16.31 -29.70
C ARG A 226 10.68 -17.74 -30.23
N VAL A 227 10.21 -18.73 -29.49
CA VAL A 227 10.21 -20.14 -29.91
C VAL A 227 9.41 -20.30 -31.21
N LEU A 228 8.18 -19.78 -31.27
CA LEU A 228 7.35 -19.81 -32.48
C LEU A 228 8.03 -19.13 -33.68
N SER A 229 8.69 -17.98 -33.46
CA SER A 229 9.43 -17.30 -34.53
C SER A 229 10.61 -18.13 -35.05
N MET A 230 11.31 -18.83 -34.17
CA MET A 230 12.41 -19.72 -34.52
C MET A 230 11.90 -20.93 -35.30
N GLU A 231 10.80 -21.55 -34.87
CA GLU A 231 10.15 -22.64 -35.60
C GLU A 231 9.72 -22.20 -37.01
N GLN A 232 9.10 -21.02 -37.15
CA GLN A 232 8.73 -20.47 -38.45
C GLN A 232 9.94 -20.19 -39.34
N HIS A 233 11.04 -19.68 -38.78
CA HIS A 233 12.28 -19.47 -39.52
C HIS A 233 12.90 -20.79 -39.97
N MET A 234 12.90 -21.80 -39.11
CA MET A 234 13.37 -23.14 -39.42
C MET A 234 12.55 -23.74 -40.57
N LEU A 235 11.22 -23.71 -40.51
CA LEU A 235 10.33 -24.20 -41.57
C LEU A 235 10.59 -23.47 -42.90
N ARG A 236 10.76 -22.14 -42.87
CA ARG A 236 11.10 -21.35 -44.07
C ARG A 236 12.47 -21.70 -44.66
N SER A 237 13.47 -22.00 -43.82
CA SER A 237 14.81 -22.34 -44.28
C SER A 237 14.90 -23.69 -45.01
N GLN A 238 13.96 -24.61 -44.74
CA GLN A 238 13.93 -25.93 -45.37
C GLN A 238 13.42 -25.90 -46.82
N MET A 239 12.68 -24.85 -47.21
CA MET A 239 12.40 -24.58 -48.62
C MET A 239 13.52 -23.72 -49.21
N ASN A 240 14.55 -24.34 -49.79
CA ASN A 240 15.66 -23.64 -50.45
C ASN A 240 15.11 -22.75 -51.59
N PRO A 241 15.00 -21.41 -51.43
CA PRO A 241 14.31 -20.58 -52.42
C PRO A 241 15.05 -20.59 -53.76
N HIS A 242 16.38 -20.70 -53.72
CA HIS A 242 17.20 -20.80 -54.91
C HIS A 242 16.91 -22.08 -55.70
N PHE A 243 16.76 -23.22 -55.03
CA PHE A 243 16.35 -24.47 -55.68
C PHE A 243 14.97 -24.35 -56.34
N LEU A 244 14.01 -23.73 -55.67
CA LEU A 244 12.66 -23.52 -56.21
C LEU A 244 12.68 -22.61 -57.45
N PHE A 245 13.34 -21.44 -57.37
CA PHE A 245 13.46 -20.52 -58.51
C PHE A 245 14.17 -21.18 -59.69
N ASN A 246 15.23 -21.93 -59.43
CA ASN A 246 15.97 -22.62 -60.48
C ASN A 246 15.15 -23.72 -61.16
N SER A 247 14.43 -24.51 -60.38
CA SER A 247 13.55 -25.55 -60.93
C SER A 247 12.43 -24.97 -61.78
N LEU A 248 11.84 -23.85 -61.36
CA LEU A 248 10.84 -23.12 -62.14
C LEU A 248 11.43 -22.55 -63.45
N ASN A 249 12.67 -22.05 -63.42
CA ASN A 249 13.37 -21.59 -64.62
C ASN A 249 13.64 -22.72 -65.61
N SER A 250 13.99 -23.92 -65.14
CA SER A 250 14.15 -25.09 -66.00
C SER A 250 12.84 -25.51 -66.68
N ILE A 251 11.72 -25.49 -65.94
CA ILE A 251 10.38 -25.73 -66.52
C ILE A 251 10.07 -24.67 -67.59
N LYS A 252 10.33 -23.39 -67.30
CA LYS A 252 10.16 -22.29 -68.26
C LYS A 252 10.97 -22.52 -69.53
N LEU A 253 12.21 -23.00 -69.44
CA LEU A 253 13.06 -23.29 -70.60
C LEU A 253 12.45 -24.39 -71.49
N TYR A 254 11.98 -25.49 -70.92
CA TYR A 254 11.31 -26.55 -71.69
C TYR A 254 10.05 -26.07 -72.39
N ILE A 255 9.28 -25.19 -71.74
CA ILE A 255 8.09 -24.56 -72.34
C ILE A 255 8.49 -23.68 -73.53
N ILE A 256 9.54 -22.85 -73.40
CA ILE A 256 10.06 -21.99 -74.47
C ILE A 256 10.57 -22.85 -75.65
N ASN A 257 11.25 -23.95 -75.37
CA ASN A 257 11.77 -24.88 -76.38
C ASN A 257 10.70 -25.80 -76.98
N ASN A 258 9.42 -25.60 -76.62
CA ASN A 258 8.27 -26.38 -77.07
C ASN A 258 8.35 -27.89 -76.74
N ASP A 259 9.13 -28.27 -75.73
CA ASP A 259 9.31 -29.63 -75.25
C ASP A 259 8.34 -29.93 -74.09
N LYS A 260 7.07 -30.05 -74.47
CA LYS A 260 5.95 -30.21 -73.51
C LYS A 260 6.08 -31.49 -72.68
N LYS A 261 6.61 -32.57 -73.27
CA LYS A 261 6.71 -33.87 -72.60
C LYS A 261 7.74 -33.82 -71.46
N ASN A 262 8.91 -33.24 -71.70
CA ASN A 262 9.91 -33.09 -70.65
C ASN A 262 9.51 -32.03 -69.62
N ALA A 263 8.82 -30.96 -70.04
CA ALA A 263 8.25 -29.97 -69.11
C ALA A 263 7.29 -30.62 -68.09
N VAL A 264 6.33 -31.44 -68.55
CA VAL A 264 5.37 -32.15 -67.69
C VAL A 264 6.09 -33.18 -66.81
N HIS A 265 7.05 -33.91 -67.38
CA HIS A 265 7.82 -34.90 -66.64
C HIS A 265 8.61 -34.27 -65.48
N TYR A 266 9.31 -33.16 -65.75
CA TYR A 266 10.05 -32.40 -64.74
C TYR A 266 9.10 -31.83 -63.68
N LEU A 267 7.97 -31.24 -64.08
CA LEU A 267 6.99 -30.67 -63.16
C LEU A 267 6.43 -31.72 -62.19
N ASN A 268 6.15 -32.93 -62.67
CA ASN A 268 5.66 -34.02 -61.82
C ASN A 268 6.72 -34.49 -60.81
N LYS A 269 7.97 -34.67 -61.24
CA LYS A 269 9.09 -35.01 -60.34
C LYS A 269 9.31 -33.90 -59.30
N PHE A 270 9.30 -32.64 -59.74
CA PHE A 270 9.45 -31.48 -58.88
C PHE A 270 8.33 -31.39 -57.82
N SER A 271 7.08 -31.56 -58.23
CA SER A 271 5.94 -31.57 -57.33
C SER A 271 6.03 -32.68 -56.29
N LYS A 272 6.47 -33.89 -56.71
CA LYS A 272 6.70 -35.02 -55.80
C LYS A 272 7.81 -34.71 -54.79
N LEU A 273 8.93 -34.13 -55.23
CA LEU A 273 10.02 -33.74 -54.34
C LEU A 273 9.59 -32.67 -53.33
N VAL A 274 8.94 -31.59 -53.78
CA VAL A 274 8.47 -30.51 -52.90
C VAL A 274 7.51 -31.07 -51.84
N ARG A 275 6.59 -31.94 -52.25
CA ARG A 275 5.66 -32.60 -51.32
C ARG A 275 6.41 -33.44 -50.29
N ARG A 276 7.39 -34.24 -50.69
CA ARG A 276 8.22 -35.05 -49.77
C ARG A 276 9.01 -34.19 -48.78
N ILE A 277 9.60 -33.09 -49.25
CA ILE A 277 10.31 -32.14 -48.37
C ILE A 277 9.35 -31.52 -47.34
N LEU A 278 8.15 -31.10 -47.76
CA LEU A 278 7.15 -30.54 -46.85
C LEU A 278 6.64 -31.57 -45.84
N GLU A 279 6.34 -32.80 -46.27
CA GLU A 279 5.92 -33.88 -45.37
C GLU A 279 7.05 -34.24 -44.39
N GLY A 280 8.29 -34.40 -44.86
CA GLY A 280 9.47 -34.69 -44.04
C GLY A 280 9.84 -33.57 -43.07
N SER A 281 9.62 -32.30 -43.43
CA SER A 281 9.93 -31.15 -42.57
C SER A 281 9.22 -31.15 -41.22
N SER A 282 8.05 -31.80 -41.15
CA SER A 282 7.21 -31.92 -39.96
C SER A 282 7.60 -33.11 -39.06
N LEU A 283 8.43 -34.03 -39.57
CA LEU A 283 8.83 -35.25 -38.89
C LEU A 283 10.21 -35.09 -38.24
N LYS A 284 10.36 -35.60 -37.02
CA LYS A 284 11.68 -35.67 -36.36
C LYS A 284 12.57 -36.73 -37.01
N GLU A 285 11.97 -37.84 -37.42
CA GLU A 285 12.64 -39.03 -37.97
C GLU A 285 11.82 -39.58 -39.13
N ALA A 286 12.51 -40.10 -40.15
CA ALA A 286 11.90 -40.75 -41.30
C ALA A 286 12.60 -42.09 -41.58
N PRO A 287 11.91 -43.08 -42.18
CA PRO A 287 12.56 -44.27 -42.70
C PRO A 287 13.69 -43.90 -43.67
N LEU A 288 14.80 -44.65 -43.62
CA LEU A 288 15.90 -44.51 -44.56
C LEU A 288 15.43 -44.62 -46.02
N ALA A 289 14.42 -45.44 -46.29
CA ALA A 289 13.80 -45.54 -47.60
C ALA A 289 13.27 -44.20 -48.13
N ASP A 290 12.61 -43.40 -47.27
CA ASP A 290 12.07 -42.09 -47.67
C ASP A 290 13.19 -41.08 -47.95
N GLU A 291 14.27 -41.11 -47.16
CA GLU A 291 15.47 -40.28 -47.41
C GLU A 291 16.15 -40.67 -48.72
N LEU A 292 16.32 -41.97 -48.99
CA LEU A 292 16.91 -42.48 -50.24
C LEU A 292 16.06 -42.11 -51.47
N GLU A 293 14.74 -42.24 -51.39
CA GLU A 293 13.84 -41.80 -52.47
C GLU A 293 13.91 -40.28 -52.67
N THR A 294 14.00 -39.51 -51.58
CA THR A 294 14.08 -38.04 -51.64
C THR A 294 15.38 -37.59 -52.31
N ILE A 295 16.52 -38.17 -51.95
CA ILE A 295 17.81 -37.84 -52.60
C ILE A 295 17.85 -38.32 -54.04
N GLU A 296 17.21 -39.45 -54.37
CA GLU A 296 17.12 -39.93 -55.75
C GLU A 296 16.29 -38.96 -56.60
N LEU A 297 15.13 -38.51 -56.10
CA LEU A 297 14.31 -37.50 -56.75
C LEU A 297 15.09 -36.19 -56.94
N TYR A 298 15.87 -35.77 -55.93
CA TYR A 298 16.72 -34.59 -56.00
C TYR A 298 17.80 -34.74 -57.08
N LEU A 299 18.55 -35.84 -57.09
CA LEU A 299 19.56 -36.16 -58.10
C LEU A 299 18.97 -36.15 -59.51
N ASN A 300 17.81 -36.77 -59.70
CA ASN A 300 17.11 -36.78 -60.98
C ASN A 300 16.81 -35.35 -61.48
N ILE A 301 16.27 -34.50 -60.60
CA ILE A 301 15.88 -33.13 -60.96
C ILE A 301 17.10 -32.29 -61.29
N GLU A 302 18.15 -32.36 -60.46
CA GLU A 302 19.39 -31.63 -60.72
C GLU A 302 20.12 -32.17 -61.95
N ASN A 303 20.16 -33.48 -62.19
CA ASN A 303 20.83 -34.04 -63.36
C ASN A 303 20.23 -33.52 -64.68
N ILE A 304 18.91 -33.36 -64.75
CA ILE A 304 18.24 -32.75 -65.91
C ILE A 304 18.80 -31.33 -66.17
N ARG A 305 19.10 -30.57 -65.11
CA ARG A 305 19.70 -29.23 -65.23
C ARG A 305 21.16 -29.26 -65.67
N PHE A 306 21.85 -30.36 -65.40
CA PHE A 306 23.19 -30.66 -65.90
C PHE A 306 23.16 -31.41 -67.24
N SER A 307 22.04 -31.39 -67.97
CA SER A 307 21.90 -32.05 -69.27
C SER A 307 22.21 -33.56 -69.22
N ASP A 308 21.82 -34.20 -68.12
CA ASP A 308 22.01 -35.64 -67.87
C ASP A 308 23.48 -36.09 -67.81
N ASP A 309 24.40 -35.17 -67.50
CA ASP A 309 25.85 -35.39 -67.46
C ASP A 309 26.36 -36.00 -66.13
N ILE A 310 25.51 -36.06 -65.09
CA ILE A 310 25.85 -36.66 -63.80
C ILE A 310 25.46 -38.14 -63.78
N LYS A 311 26.44 -39.02 -63.63
CA LYS A 311 26.20 -40.45 -63.36
C LYS A 311 26.19 -40.67 -61.86
N TYR A 312 25.09 -41.20 -61.34
CA TYR A 312 24.99 -41.52 -59.92
C TYR A 312 24.65 -42.99 -59.67
N ASN A 313 25.12 -43.53 -58.56
CA ASN A 313 24.82 -44.89 -58.12
C ASN A 313 24.48 -44.90 -56.62
N ILE A 314 23.33 -45.48 -56.27
CA ILE A 314 22.89 -45.66 -54.89
C ILE A 314 22.96 -47.15 -54.57
N THR A 315 23.78 -47.50 -53.58
CA THR A 315 24.04 -48.88 -53.17
C THR A 315 23.68 -49.06 -51.71
N VAL A 316 22.84 -50.06 -51.43
CA VAL A 316 22.42 -50.41 -50.07
C VAL A 316 22.81 -51.85 -49.80
N ASP A 317 23.46 -52.08 -48.67
CA ASP A 317 23.82 -53.42 -48.21
C ASP A 317 22.56 -54.29 -47.99
N SER A 318 22.58 -55.53 -48.48
CA SER A 318 21.42 -56.43 -48.49
C SER A 318 20.91 -56.77 -47.09
N ASN A 319 21.75 -56.60 -46.07
CA ASN A 319 21.43 -56.86 -44.67
C ASN A 319 20.70 -55.68 -43.97
N ILE A 320 20.39 -54.60 -44.69
CA ILE A 320 19.72 -53.41 -44.15
C ILE A 320 18.28 -53.35 -44.63
N ASN A 321 17.33 -53.32 -43.70
CA ASN A 321 15.93 -53.05 -44.03
C ASN A 321 15.67 -51.54 -43.99
N VAL A 322 15.74 -50.90 -45.16
CA VAL A 322 15.56 -49.46 -45.34
C VAL A 322 14.21 -48.91 -44.83
N ASN A 323 13.17 -49.74 -44.73
CA ASN A 323 11.86 -49.33 -44.23
C ASN A 323 11.78 -49.33 -42.70
N LYS A 324 12.67 -50.05 -42.02
CA LYS A 324 12.70 -50.15 -40.55
C LYS A 324 13.68 -49.18 -39.92
N VAL A 325 14.83 -48.97 -40.56
CA VAL A 325 15.85 -48.04 -40.06
C VAL A 325 15.32 -46.62 -40.13
N LYS A 326 15.23 -45.97 -38.97
CA LYS A 326 14.86 -44.56 -38.86
C LYS A 326 16.11 -43.70 -38.74
N ILE A 327 16.11 -42.59 -39.46
CA ILE A 327 17.15 -41.56 -39.40
C ILE A 327 16.51 -40.17 -39.33
N PRO A 328 17.23 -39.14 -38.87
CA PRO A 328 16.74 -37.77 -38.91
C PRO A 328 16.23 -37.38 -40.29
N SER A 329 15.02 -36.80 -40.36
CA SER A 329 14.45 -36.41 -41.65
C SER A 329 15.26 -35.30 -42.32
N LEU A 330 15.36 -35.36 -43.65
CA LEU A 330 16.05 -34.45 -44.56
C LEU A 330 17.54 -34.25 -44.23
N MET A 331 18.20 -35.28 -43.69
CA MET A 331 19.60 -35.17 -43.28
C MET A 331 20.58 -35.38 -44.43
N LEU A 332 20.23 -36.18 -45.44
CA LEU A 332 21.16 -36.51 -46.52
C LEU A 332 21.22 -35.40 -47.58
N GLN A 333 20.11 -34.68 -47.76
CA GLN A 333 19.98 -33.65 -48.78
C GLN A 333 21.12 -32.61 -48.72
N PRO A 334 21.44 -31.97 -47.58
CA PRO A 334 22.46 -30.91 -47.55
C PRO A 334 23.84 -31.38 -48.00
N PHE A 335 24.23 -32.61 -47.67
CA PHE A 335 25.52 -33.17 -48.11
C PHE A 335 25.52 -33.43 -49.62
N LEU A 336 24.40 -33.92 -50.16
CA LEU A 336 24.22 -34.11 -51.59
C LEU A 336 24.19 -32.78 -52.36
N GLU A 337 23.52 -31.76 -51.83
CA GLU A 337 23.52 -30.41 -52.42
C GLU A 337 24.97 -29.90 -52.54
N ASN A 338 25.78 -30.08 -51.50
CA ASN A 338 27.19 -29.68 -51.54
C ASN A 338 28.00 -30.48 -52.57
N ALA A 339 27.79 -31.79 -52.67
CA ALA A 339 28.44 -32.62 -53.68
C ALA A 339 28.17 -32.13 -55.12
N ILE A 340 26.91 -31.79 -55.44
CA ILE A 340 26.53 -31.28 -56.77
C ILE A 340 27.05 -29.85 -56.99
N TRP A 341 26.70 -28.93 -56.09
CA TRP A 341 26.90 -27.49 -56.30
C TRP A 341 28.31 -27.00 -56.00
N HIS A 342 29.05 -27.69 -55.14
CA HIS A 342 30.41 -27.30 -54.77
C HIS A 342 31.45 -28.27 -55.30
N GLY A 343 31.10 -29.55 -55.45
CA GLY A 343 31.96 -30.56 -56.08
C GLY A 343 31.90 -30.52 -57.60
N LEU A 344 30.72 -30.71 -58.19
CA LEU A 344 30.58 -31.04 -59.62
C LEU A 344 30.30 -29.85 -60.55
N SER A 345 29.73 -28.75 -60.05
CA SER A 345 29.28 -27.64 -60.92
C SER A 345 30.40 -26.99 -61.72
N SER A 346 31.62 -27.01 -61.18
CA SER A 346 32.82 -26.42 -61.79
C SER A 346 33.81 -27.46 -62.32
N LYS A 347 33.40 -28.74 -62.34
CA LYS A 347 34.23 -29.83 -62.87
C LYS A 347 34.03 -29.96 -64.38
N GLU A 348 35.13 -30.02 -65.10
CA GLU A 348 35.18 -30.44 -66.49
C GLU A 348 35.38 -31.97 -66.60
N GLY A 349 34.70 -32.60 -67.55
CA GLY A 349 34.75 -34.06 -67.74
C GLY A 349 33.71 -34.84 -66.92
N PRO A 350 33.91 -36.15 -66.69
CA PRO A 350 32.87 -37.03 -66.15
C PRO A 350 32.50 -36.64 -64.72
N LYS A 351 31.20 -36.48 -64.46
CA LYS A 351 30.63 -36.15 -63.15
C LYS A 351 29.97 -37.38 -62.54
N ASN A 352 30.48 -37.81 -61.39
CA ASN A 352 30.02 -39.01 -60.71
C ASN A 352 29.67 -38.74 -59.25
N ILE A 353 28.58 -39.36 -58.78
CA ILE A 353 28.16 -39.39 -57.37
C ILE A 353 27.91 -40.84 -56.94
N TRP A 354 28.47 -41.24 -55.82
CA TRP A 354 28.19 -42.53 -55.21
C TRP A 354 27.58 -42.34 -53.83
N VAL A 355 26.41 -42.94 -53.62
CA VAL A 355 25.78 -43.03 -52.30
C VAL A 355 25.83 -44.49 -51.87
N THR A 356 26.45 -44.76 -50.73
CA THR A 356 26.61 -46.12 -50.23
C THR A 356 26.18 -46.21 -48.78
N VAL A 357 25.23 -47.10 -48.50
CA VAL A 357 24.74 -47.43 -47.16
C VAL A 357 25.26 -48.81 -46.77
N LYS A 358 26.04 -48.88 -45.70
CA LYS A 358 26.60 -50.13 -45.15
C LYS A 358 26.25 -50.29 -43.69
N LYS A 359 26.12 -51.54 -43.24
CA LYS A 359 25.97 -51.86 -41.82
C LYS A 359 27.36 -51.90 -41.20
N LYS A 360 27.60 -51.16 -40.11
CA LYS A 360 28.87 -51.19 -39.37
C LYS A 360 28.83 -52.25 -38.29
N ASP A 361 27.81 -52.17 -37.44
CA ASP A 361 27.53 -53.11 -36.37
C ASP A 361 26.00 -53.26 -36.19
N ASN A 362 25.54 -53.91 -35.11
CA ASN A 362 24.09 -54.07 -34.87
C ASN A 362 23.36 -52.78 -34.49
N MET A 363 24.11 -51.74 -34.11
CA MET A 363 23.59 -50.48 -33.58
C MET A 363 23.90 -49.30 -34.49
N HIS A 364 24.67 -49.45 -35.57
CA HIS A 364 25.08 -48.36 -36.45
C HIS A 364 25.04 -48.73 -37.93
N ILE A 365 24.60 -47.75 -38.74
CA ILE A 365 24.80 -47.73 -40.18
C ILE A 365 25.78 -46.62 -40.56
N VAL A 366 26.51 -46.86 -41.64
CA VAL A 366 27.40 -45.90 -42.26
C VAL A 366 26.80 -45.51 -43.60
N ILE A 367 26.47 -44.23 -43.76
CA ILE A 367 26.05 -43.64 -45.02
C ILE A 367 27.21 -42.83 -45.55
N SER A 368 27.64 -43.10 -46.77
CA SER A 368 28.69 -42.35 -47.44
C SER A 368 28.20 -41.72 -48.73
N ILE A 369 28.54 -40.44 -48.93
CA ILE A 369 28.26 -39.69 -50.15
C ILE A 369 29.61 -39.25 -50.71
N GLU A 370 29.96 -39.77 -51.88
CA GLU A 370 31.23 -39.52 -52.55
C GLU A 370 31.00 -38.84 -53.89
N ASP A 371 31.70 -37.76 -54.16
CA ASP A 371 31.74 -37.07 -55.45
C ASP A 371 33.14 -37.09 -56.02
N ASN A 372 33.26 -37.04 -57.35
CA ASN A 372 34.54 -36.89 -58.03
C ASN A 372 34.85 -35.43 -58.42
N GLY A 373 34.34 -34.45 -57.66
CA GLY A 373 34.43 -33.02 -57.94
C GLY A 373 35.82 -32.41 -57.87
N VAL A 374 35.89 -31.08 -57.92
CA VAL A 374 37.16 -30.32 -57.90
C VAL A 374 37.86 -30.30 -56.53
N GLY A 375 37.23 -30.85 -55.49
CA GLY A 375 37.72 -30.83 -54.11
C GLY A 375 37.47 -29.52 -53.37
N ARG A 376 37.55 -29.56 -52.03
CA ARG A 376 37.11 -28.44 -51.16
C ARG A 376 37.99 -27.19 -51.27
N MET A 377 39.31 -27.36 -51.38
CA MET A 377 40.26 -26.23 -51.51
C MET A 377 40.02 -25.44 -52.80
N ALA A 378 39.89 -26.12 -53.94
CA ALA A 378 39.61 -25.48 -55.22
C ALA A 378 38.23 -24.79 -55.21
N SER A 379 37.22 -25.43 -54.62
CA SER A 379 35.87 -24.86 -54.47
C SER A 379 35.86 -23.61 -53.59
N ALA A 380 36.65 -23.58 -52.51
CA ALA A 380 36.80 -22.40 -51.63
C ALA A 380 37.46 -21.22 -52.35
N GLN A 381 38.49 -21.48 -53.17
CA GLN A 381 39.19 -20.45 -53.94
C GLN A 381 38.33 -19.86 -55.06
N ILE A 382 37.45 -20.67 -55.67
CA ILE A 382 36.42 -20.21 -56.61
C ILE A 382 35.35 -19.35 -55.91
N LYS A 383 35.01 -19.66 -54.65
CA LYS A 383 34.06 -18.89 -53.84
C LYS A 383 34.61 -17.53 -53.41
N GLU A 384 35.88 -17.42 -53.05
CA GLU A 384 36.53 -16.14 -52.69
C GLU A 384 36.47 -15.12 -53.84
N ASN A 385 36.51 -15.60 -55.09
CA ASN A 385 36.39 -14.76 -56.28
C ASN A 385 34.94 -14.35 -56.63
N ARG A 386 33.93 -14.73 -55.83
CA ARG A 386 32.51 -14.33 -56.04
C ARG A 386 32.09 -13.22 -55.07
N VAL A 387 31.42 -12.19 -55.59
CA VAL A 387 30.96 -10.97 -54.88
C VAL A 387 30.00 -11.25 -53.69
N LEU A 388 29.35 -12.42 -53.66
CA LEU A 388 28.40 -12.82 -52.61
C LEU A 388 28.91 -14.06 -51.86
N GLN A 389 29.48 -13.85 -50.68
CA GLN A 389 29.86 -14.92 -49.76
C GLN A 389 28.62 -15.40 -48.98
N ARG A 390 28.09 -16.59 -49.32
CA ARG A 390 27.06 -17.27 -48.51
C ARG A 390 27.71 -18.23 -47.52
N LYS A 391 27.44 -18.05 -46.23
CA LYS A 391 27.86 -18.96 -45.15
C LYS A 391 27.13 -20.30 -45.29
N SER A 392 27.83 -21.42 -45.14
CA SER A 392 27.28 -22.78 -45.30
C SER A 392 26.44 -23.23 -44.09
N VAL A 393 25.37 -22.49 -43.80
CA VAL A 393 24.48 -22.72 -42.64
C VAL A 393 23.81 -24.11 -42.66
N GLY A 394 23.61 -24.70 -43.84
CA GLY A 394 22.91 -25.98 -44.00
C GLY A 394 23.64 -27.19 -43.39
N ILE A 395 24.97 -27.29 -43.54
CA ILE A 395 25.75 -28.42 -42.98
C ILE A 395 25.76 -28.36 -41.46
N ASP A 396 25.94 -27.16 -40.89
CA ASP A 396 26.05 -26.97 -39.45
C ASP A 396 24.73 -27.35 -38.74
N ILE A 397 23.59 -26.95 -39.31
CA ILE A 397 22.26 -27.36 -38.82
C ILE A 397 22.08 -28.88 -38.89
N THR A 398 22.53 -29.51 -39.97
CA THR A 398 22.42 -30.97 -40.11
C THR A 398 23.30 -31.72 -39.13
N LYS A 399 24.52 -31.25 -38.87
CA LYS A 399 25.40 -31.81 -37.83
C LYS A 399 24.77 -31.74 -36.46
N GLU A 400 24.20 -30.59 -36.09
CA GLU A 400 23.48 -30.42 -34.83
C GLU A 400 22.25 -31.34 -34.73
N ARG A 401 21.52 -31.52 -35.83
CA ARG A 401 20.38 -32.45 -35.89
C ARG A 401 20.81 -33.91 -35.68
N ILE A 402 21.91 -34.34 -36.30
CA ILE A 402 22.47 -35.69 -36.12
C ILE A 402 22.92 -35.89 -34.66
N ALA A 403 23.59 -34.89 -34.08
CA ALA A 403 24.03 -34.94 -32.69
C ALA A 403 22.84 -35.07 -31.71
N ASN A 404 21.79 -34.27 -31.90
CA ASN A 404 20.57 -34.33 -31.08
C ASN A 404 19.84 -35.68 -31.21
N PHE A 405 19.82 -36.26 -32.42
CA PHE A 405 19.26 -37.60 -32.63
C PHE A 405 20.07 -38.65 -31.87
N ALA A 406 21.40 -38.65 -32.00
CA ALA A 406 22.27 -39.62 -31.33
C ALA A 406 22.16 -39.52 -29.79
N GLN A 407 22.08 -38.30 -29.25
CA GLN A 407 21.87 -38.08 -27.81
C GLN A 407 20.57 -38.70 -27.28
N ASN A 408 19.48 -38.64 -28.04
CA ASN A 408 18.20 -39.24 -27.64
C ASN A 408 18.28 -40.78 -27.50
N TYR A 409 19.22 -41.41 -28.20
CA TYR A 409 19.44 -42.86 -28.17
C TYR A 409 20.66 -43.28 -27.36
N GLN A 410 21.40 -42.35 -26.74
CA GLN A 410 22.64 -42.60 -25.98
C GLN A 410 23.73 -43.36 -26.77
N PHE A 411 23.76 -43.18 -28.09
CA PHE A 411 24.77 -43.77 -28.95
C PHE A 411 25.71 -42.69 -29.50
N ASP A 412 26.92 -43.12 -29.85
CA ASP A 412 27.88 -42.28 -30.52
C ASP A 412 27.45 -42.01 -31.98
N HIS A 413 27.93 -40.89 -32.52
CA HIS A 413 27.76 -40.56 -33.93
C HIS A 413 29.04 -39.91 -34.45
N SER A 414 29.28 -40.00 -35.75
CA SER A 414 30.37 -39.26 -36.38
C SER A 414 29.94 -38.72 -37.74
N VAL A 415 30.44 -37.52 -38.05
CA VAL A 415 30.26 -36.86 -39.35
C VAL A 415 31.63 -36.41 -39.82
N GLU A 416 32.21 -37.19 -40.73
CA GLU A 416 33.52 -36.92 -41.30
C GLU A 416 33.40 -36.45 -42.75
N ILE A 417 34.18 -35.45 -43.12
CA ILE A 417 34.30 -34.96 -44.49
C ILE A 417 35.75 -35.14 -44.90
N ILE A 418 35.98 -36.08 -45.81
CA ILE A 418 37.30 -36.56 -46.25
C ILE A 418 37.55 -36.03 -47.66
N ASP A 419 38.68 -35.35 -47.86
CA ASP A 419 39.13 -34.94 -49.20
C ASP A 419 39.86 -36.12 -49.87
N LEU A 420 39.48 -36.42 -51.12
CA LEU A 420 40.09 -37.50 -51.91
C LEU A 420 41.16 -36.92 -52.83
N PHE A 421 42.32 -37.57 -52.89
CA PHE A 421 43.44 -37.19 -53.76
C PHE A 421 43.80 -38.34 -54.71
N ASP A 422 44.33 -38.01 -55.88
CA ASP A 422 44.93 -39.00 -56.78
C ASP A 422 46.37 -39.37 -56.37
N GLU A 423 46.99 -40.29 -57.11
CA GLU A 423 48.36 -40.76 -56.86
C GLU A 423 49.41 -39.64 -57.03
N GLN A 424 49.04 -38.52 -57.67
CA GLN A 424 49.85 -37.33 -57.89
C GLN A 424 49.58 -36.23 -56.84
N GLY A 425 48.70 -36.46 -55.86
CA GLY A 425 48.34 -35.50 -54.81
C GLY A 425 47.37 -34.41 -55.26
N MET A 426 46.74 -34.52 -56.43
CA MET A 426 45.73 -33.59 -56.91
C MET A 426 44.35 -33.96 -56.36
N PRO A 427 43.48 -32.97 -56.07
CA PRO A 427 42.14 -33.23 -55.54
C PRO A 427 41.29 -33.99 -56.56
N LYS A 428 40.78 -35.15 -56.15
CA LYS A 428 39.98 -36.08 -56.95
C LYS A 428 38.49 -36.05 -56.59
N GLY A 429 38.13 -35.46 -55.45
CA GLY A 429 36.75 -35.38 -54.99
C GLY A 429 36.60 -35.22 -53.48
N THR A 430 35.38 -35.37 -52.99
CA THR A 430 35.06 -35.31 -51.55
C THR A 430 34.23 -36.52 -51.16
N LYS A 431 34.48 -37.07 -49.97
CA LYS A 431 33.69 -38.14 -49.37
C LYS A 431 33.18 -37.71 -48.01
N VAL A 432 31.86 -37.68 -47.86
CA VAL A 432 31.21 -37.49 -46.56
C VAL A 432 30.86 -38.86 -46.00
N VAL A 433 31.21 -39.12 -44.74
CA VAL A 433 30.89 -40.35 -44.02
C VAL A 433 30.06 -39.99 -42.80
N LEU A 434 28.87 -40.57 -42.71
CA LEU A 434 27.90 -40.36 -41.64
C LEU A 434 27.70 -41.69 -40.91
N GLU A 435 28.13 -41.76 -39.65
CA GLU A 435 27.83 -42.89 -38.78
C GLU A 435 26.62 -42.55 -37.92
N ILE A 436 25.53 -43.28 -38.14
CA ILE A 436 24.23 -43.00 -37.54
C ILE A 436 23.77 -44.22 -36.76
N PRO A 437 23.33 -44.04 -35.50
CA PRO A 437 22.78 -45.14 -34.73
C PRO A 437 21.45 -45.62 -35.34
N THR A 438 21.26 -46.94 -35.35
CA THR A 438 20.02 -47.61 -35.78
C THR A 438 19.21 -48.05 -34.59
N VAL A 439 17.91 -47.76 -34.62
CA VAL A 439 16.91 -48.16 -33.64
C VAL A 439 16.15 -49.39 -34.12
#